data_AF-A0A4Q6DZ86-F1
#
_entry.id   AF-A0A4Q6DZ86-F1
#
_cell.length_a   1.000
_cell.length_b   1.000
_cell.length_c   1.000
_cell.angle_alpha   90.00
_cell.angle_beta   90.00
_cell.angle_gamma   90.00
#
_symmetry.space_group_name_H-M   'P 1'
#
loop_
_entity.id
_entity.type
_entity.pdbx_description
1 polymer ?
#
loop_
_entity_poly.entity_id
_entity_poly.type
_entity_poly.pdbx_seq_one_letter_code
_entity_poly.pdbx_strand_id
1 'polypeptide(L)'
;MILLLFGFTSISSSAQDSLDFSQKVEVRKVLNNSKENASFTPYGKYNTRTLASLSGYRPKTIKTNKYGGRADKKVASTGFYHVKQVDGRWWAIDPSGNLYLHNALVAVSMGTSDRNKEAFATVFGTEENWMNKTQRMMIDNGFNGSGAWSNAKLIAKSPLQKTKPLAYTINLDFMSAYGDKRGGTYQVPGHKAYPNNVIFVFDPAFEEFCDQYAKRLLDNKDDPNLFGYFSDNEMPLGIKNLDGYLTLKNLNDPGYIAAKKWIDERGIAADKLTNANRLAFLSVVADKYFSIVSKAIKKYDPNHMYLGCRFHGVQGDLAELWQSAGKYTDAISMNYYNAWTPDQALMAKWTAWSGKPFLITEWYVKAD
;
A
#
# COMPACT_ATOMS: atom_id res chain seq x y z
N MET A 1 -6.54 -56.84 -16.24
CA MET A 1 -7.14 -55.55 -16.64
C MET A 1 -7.12 -54.65 -15.42
N ILE A 2 -6.17 -53.71 -15.35
CA ILE A 2 -5.98 -52.83 -14.19
C ILE A 2 -6.97 -51.67 -14.32
N LEU A 3 -7.91 -51.56 -13.39
CA LEU A 3 -8.83 -50.42 -13.28
C LEU A 3 -8.08 -49.25 -12.63
N LEU A 4 -7.78 -48.22 -13.42
CA LEU A 4 -7.32 -46.93 -12.92
C LEU A 4 -8.53 -46.12 -12.44
N LEU A 5 -8.71 -46.02 -11.12
CA LEU A 5 -9.58 -45.03 -10.50
C LEU A 5 -8.96 -43.64 -10.69
N PHE A 6 -9.52 -42.84 -11.59
CA PHE A 6 -9.31 -41.40 -11.60
C PHE A 6 -10.04 -40.78 -10.40
N GLY A 7 -9.28 -40.46 -9.35
CA GLY A 7 -9.76 -39.60 -8.28
C GLY A 7 -10.01 -38.20 -8.83
N PHE A 8 -11.28 -37.82 -8.95
CA PHE A 8 -11.65 -36.43 -9.13
C PHE A 8 -11.26 -35.66 -7.86
N THR A 9 -10.16 -34.92 -7.92
CA THR A 9 -9.88 -33.87 -6.95
C THR A 9 -10.95 -32.80 -7.12
N SER A 10 -11.92 -32.77 -6.20
CA SER A 10 -12.90 -31.69 -6.13
C SER A 10 -12.13 -30.39 -5.88
N ILE A 11 -12.01 -29.56 -6.91
CA ILE A 11 -11.63 -28.16 -6.74
C ILE A 11 -12.80 -27.56 -5.96
N SER A 12 -12.62 -27.37 -4.66
CA SER A 12 -13.59 -26.68 -3.83
C SER A 12 -13.67 -25.24 -4.32
N SER A 13 -14.67 -24.96 -5.17
CA SER A 13 -14.98 -23.59 -5.61
C SER A 13 -15.30 -22.78 -4.35
N SER A 14 -14.44 -21.83 -4.02
CA SER A 14 -14.75 -20.92 -2.91
C SER A 14 -15.93 -20.05 -3.34
N ALA A 15 -16.85 -19.73 -2.44
CA ALA A 15 -17.97 -18.82 -2.76
C ALA A 15 -17.50 -17.44 -3.30
N GLN A 16 -16.23 -17.09 -3.06
CA GLN A 16 -15.55 -15.90 -3.59
C GLN A 16 -15.34 -15.94 -5.12
N ASP A 17 -15.30 -17.14 -5.71
CA ASP A 17 -15.14 -17.39 -7.15
C ASP A 17 -16.48 -17.48 -7.88
N SER A 18 -17.61 -17.26 -7.17
CA SER A 18 -18.92 -17.27 -7.80
C SER A 18 -19.06 -16.11 -8.80
N LEU A 19 -19.62 -16.40 -9.97
CA LEU A 19 -19.95 -15.41 -10.99
C LEU A 19 -21.32 -14.76 -10.73
N ASP A 20 -21.80 -14.75 -9.48
CA ASP A 20 -23.13 -14.29 -9.08
C ASP A 20 -23.24 -12.75 -9.06
N PHE A 21 -23.17 -12.13 -10.24
CA PHE A 21 -23.41 -10.71 -10.41
C PHE A 21 -24.88 -10.45 -10.78
N SER A 22 -25.78 -10.72 -9.83
CA SER A 22 -27.22 -10.58 -10.04
C SER A 22 -27.72 -9.13 -9.97
N GLN A 23 -26.92 -8.21 -9.44
CA GLN A 23 -27.27 -6.80 -9.33
C GLN A 23 -26.55 -5.96 -10.40
N LYS A 24 -27.12 -4.80 -10.71
CA LYS A 24 -26.47 -3.77 -11.53
C LYS A 24 -26.50 -2.43 -10.80
N VAL A 25 -25.39 -1.73 -10.83
CA VAL A 25 -25.26 -0.39 -10.25
C VAL A 25 -24.82 0.58 -11.35
N GLU A 26 -25.44 1.75 -11.40
CA GLU A 26 -25.02 2.82 -12.30
C GLU A 26 -23.80 3.53 -11.72
N VAL A 27 -22.70 3.51 -12.47
CA VAL A 27 -21.41 4.04 -12.04
C VAL A 27 -20.81 4.83 -13.19
N ARG A 28 -20.16 5.94 -12.86
CA ARG A 28 -19.27 6.67 -13.77
C ARG A 28 -17.87 6.73 -13.16
N LYS A 29 -16.86 6.76 -14.01
CA LYS A 29 -15.46 6.86 -13.58
C LYS A 29 -14.98 8.30 -13.66
N VAL A 30 -14.10 8.67 -12.76
CA VAL A 30 -13.38 9.95 -12.82
C VAL A 30 -12.39 9.88 -13.99
N LEU A 31 -12.45 10.86 -14.90
CA LEU A 31 -11.46 11.06 -15.97
C LEU A 31 -10.45 12.14 -15.56
N ASN A 32 -10.94 13.21 -14.93
CA ASN A 32 -10.13 14.27 -14.34
C ASN A 32 -10.66 14.60 -12.96
N ASN A 33 -9.78 14.57 -11.95
CA ASN A 33 -10.12 14.90 -10.56
C ASN A 33 -9.73 16.34 -10.18
N SER A 34 -9.64 17.24 -11.17
CA SER A 34 -9.37 18.66 -10.96
C SER A 34 -10.52 19.32 -10.21
N LYS A 35 -10.21 20.25 -9.29
CA LYS A 35 -11.23 21.07 -8.60
C LYS A 35 -12.00 21.97 -9.55
N GLU A 36 -11.37 22.42 -10.63
CA GLU A 36 -11.95 23.40 -11.57
C GLU A 36 -12.58 22.74 -12.78
N ASN A 37 -11.99 21.64 -13.26
CA ASN A 37 -12.36 20.98 -14.52
C ASN A 37 -12.54 19.47 -14.32
N ALA A 38 -13.25 19.09 -13.24
CA ALA A 38 -13.59 17.68 -13.01
C ALA A 38 -14.38 17.12 -14.19
N SER A 39 -14.02 15.93 -14.63
CA SER A 39 -14.74 15.26 -15.72
C SER A 39 -14.87 13.78 -15.44
N PHE A 40 -15.96 13.21 -15.97
CA PHE A 40 -16.37 11.83 -15.71
C PHE A 40 -16.78 11.16 -17.01
N THR A 41 -16.69 9.85 -17.07
CA THR A 41 -17.35 9.09 -18.13
C THR A 41 -18.88 9.26 -18.02
N PRO A 42 -19.66 8.97 -19.07
CA PRO A 42 -21.08 8.70 -18.92
C PRO A 42 -21.32 7.58 -17.89
N TYR A 43 -22.50 7.57 -17.28
CA TYR A 43 -22.93 6.45 -16.44
C TYR A 43 -23.02 5.17 -17.27
N GLY A 44 -22.50 4.09 -16.70
CA GLY A 44 -22.66 2.74 -17.20
C GLY A 44 -23.23 1.84 -16.12
N LYS A 45 -23.98 0.80 -16.52
CA LYS A 45 -24.47 -0.23 -15.60
C LYS A 45 -23.41 -1.31 -15.42
N TYR A 46 -22.88 -1.41 -14.21
CA TYR A 46 -21.87 -2.42 -13.87
C TYR A 46 -22.50 -3.56 -13.09
N ASN A 47 -22.11 -4.77 -13.45
CA ASN A 47 -22.44 -5.99 -12.75
C ASN A 47 -21.87 -5.93 -11.32
N THR A 48 -22.72 -6.21 -10.33
CA THR A 48 -22.42 -6.06 -8.90
C THR A 48 -22.91 -7.27 -8.12
N ARG A 49 -22.17 -7.62 -7.07
CA ARG A 49 -22.55 -8.64 -6.09
C ARG A 49 -22.40 -8.10 -4.68
N THR A 50 -23.24 -8.56 -3.77
CA THR A 50 -23.17 -8.28 -2.33
C THR A 50 -23.03 -9.58 -1.56
N LEU A 51 -22.64 -9.54 -0.29
CA LEU A 51 -22.60 -10.76 0.54
C LEU A 51 -23.95 -11.49 0.59
N ALA A 52 -25.07 -10.75 0.52
CA ALA A 52 -26.41 -11.32 0.52
C ALA A 52 -26.78 -12.00 -0.80
N SER A 53 -26.11 -11.66 -1.92
CA SER A 53 -26.40 -12.24 -3.24
C SER A 53 -25.52 -13.44 -3.58
N LEU A 54 -24.53 -13.79 -2.74
CA LEU A 54 -23.61 -14.90 -3.02
C LEU A 54 -24.31 -16.26 -2.80
N SER A 55 -24.40 -17.07 -3.86
CA SER A 55 -24.99 -18.39 -3.77
C SER A 55 -24.21 -19.30 -2.83
N GLY A 56 -24.92 -20.03 -1.97
CA GLY A 56 -24.30 -20.95 -1.00
C GLY A 56 -23.54 -20.28 0.16
N TYR A 57 -23.38 -18.95 0.16
CA TYR A 57 -22.76 -18.25 1.28
C TYR A 57 -23.74 -18.15 2.46
N ARG A 58 -23.30 -18.60 3.63
CA ARG A 58 -23.99 -18.35 4.90
C ARG A 58 -23.03 -17.62 5.84
N PRO A 59 -23.40 -16.44 6.36
CA PRO A 59 -22.54 -15.71 7.26
C PRO A 59 -22.28 -16.54 8.52
N LYS A 60 -21.02 -16.58 8.95
CA LYS A 60 -20.60 -17.23 10.19
C LYS A 60 -19.82 -16.22 11.02
N THR A 61 -20.15 -16.12 12.31
CA THR A 61 -19.37 -15.32 13.25
C THR A 61 -18.13 -16.10 13.63
N ILE A 62 -16.96 -15.55 13.32
CA ILE A 62 -15.67 -16.10 13.74
C ILE A 62 -15.21 -15.32 14.97
N LYS A 63 -14.95 -16.03 16.07
CA LYS A 63 -14.41 -15.40 17.28
C LYS A 63 -13.00 -14.88 16.99
N THR A 64 -12.75 -13.63 17.35
CA THR A 64 -11.43 -13.00 17.24
C THR A 64 -10.79 -12.82 18.60
N ASN A 65 -9.47 -12.68 18.62
CA ASN A 65 -8.72 -12.30 19.81
C ASN A 65 -8.73 -10.76 19.99
N LYS A 66 -7.94 -10.24 20.94
CA LYS A 66 -7.85 -8.80 21.20
C LYS A 66 -7.38 -7.96 20.01
N TYR A 67 -6.54 -8.52 19.13
CA TYR A 67 -6.02 -7.85 17.93
C TYR A 67 -6.98 -7.93 16.74
N GLY A 68 -8.08 -8.69 16.84
CA GLY A 68 -8.97 -8.96 15.71
C GLY A 68 -8.54 -10.15 14.84
N GLY A 69 -7.49 -10.88 15.21
CA GLY A 69 -7.09 -12.13 14.55
C GLY A 69 -7.98 -13.30 14.93
N ARG A 70 -8.08 -14.29 14.04
CA ARG A 70 -8.94 -15.48 14.19
C ARG A 70 -8.51 -16.36 15.35
N ALA A 71 -9.33 -16.45 16.40
CA ALA A 71 -9.00 -17.23 17.60
C ALA A 71 -8.90 -18.75 17.35
N ASP A 72 -9.47 -19.23 16.24
CA ASP A 72 -9.48 -20.64 15.84
C ASP A 72 -8.32 -21.03 14.91
N LYS A 73 -7.48 -20.08 14.48
CA LYS A 73 -6.40 -20.31 13.52
C LYS A 73 -5.12 -19.60 13.97
N LYS A 74 -4.18 -20.39 14.48
CA LYS A 74 -2.94 -19.90 15.08
C LYS A 74 -1.69 -20.57 14.47
N VAL A 75 -0.64 -19.78 14.32
CA VAL A 75 0.73 -20.18 13.97
C VAL A 75 1.71 -19.66 15.03
N ALA A 76 3.01 -19.88 14.85
CA ALA A 76 4.04 -19.33 15.72
C ALA A 76 3.92 -17.79 15.81
N SER A 77 3.97 -17.26 17.03
CA SER A 77 3.97 -15.81 17.30
C SER A 77 5.41 -15.28 17.29
N THR A 78 5.57 -14.05 16.79
CA THR A 78 6.80 -13.26 16.89
C THR A 78 6.70 -12.11 17.90
N GLY A 79 5.52 -11.89 18.48
CA GLY A 79 5.21 -10.69 19.26
C GLY A 79 4.88 -9.44 18.42
N PHE A 80 4.95 -9.53 17.08
CA PHE A 80 4.67 -8.44 16.14
C PHE A 80 3.82 -8.92 14.97
N TYR A 81 3.20 -7.98 14.26
CA TYR A 81 2.56 -8.31 12.99
C TYR A 81 3.60 -8.77 11.97
N HIS A 82 3.31 -9.86 11.27
CA HIS A 82 4.15 -10.37 10.18
C HIS A 82 3.28 -11.06 9.12
N VAL A 83 3.88 -11.50 8.02
CA VAL A 83 3.16 -12.24 6.97
C VAL A 83 3.60 -13.70 6.92
N LYS A 84 2.64 -14.58 6.61
CA LYS A 84 2.91 -16.01 6.41
C LYS A 84 1.91 -16.62 5.43
N GLN A 85 2.40 -17.50 4.56
CA GLN A 85 1.53 -18.33 3.76
C GLN A 85 1.05 -19.54 4.58
N VAL A 86 -0.26 -19.74 4.64
CA VAL A 86 -0.92 -20.85 5.34
C VAL A 86 -1.96 -21.43 4.40
N ASP A 87 -1.86 -22.73 4.12
CA ASP A 87 -2.75 -23.46 3.20
C ASP A 87 -2.87 -22.79 1.82
N GLY A 88 -1.72 -22.38 1.25
CA GLY A 88 -1.66 -21.72 -0.05
C GLY A 88 -2.08 -20.25 -0.08
N ARG A 89 -2.60 -19.69 1.03
CA ARG A 89 -3.03 -18.28 1.11
C ARG A 89 -2.08 -17.46 1.98
N TRP A 90 -1.75 -16.26 1.53
CA TRP A 90 -1.06 -15.28 2.36
C TRP A 90 -1.99 -14.71 3.44
N TRP A 91 -1.48 -14.65 4.66
CA TRP A 91 -2.13 -14.00 5.79
C TRP A 91 -1.15 -13.02 6.42
N ALA A 92 -1.69 -11.90 6.90
CA ALA A 92 -1.04 -11.24 8.02
C ALA A 92 -1.28 -12.12 9.27
N ILE A 93 -0.33 -12.09 10.19
CA ILE A 93 -0.35 -12.80 11.45
C ILE A 93 -0.25 -11.76 12.54
N ASP A 94 -1.16 -11.80 13.51
CA ASP A 94 -1.13 -10.84 14.61
C ASP A 94 -0.02 -11.13 15.63
N PRO A 95 0.27 -10.21 16.56
CA PRO A 95 1.29 -10.38 17.60
C PRO A 95 1.11 -11.63 18.47
N SER A 96 -0.09 -12.20 18.54
CA SER A 96 -0.36 -13.43 19.27
C SER A 96 -0.27 -14.69 18.40
N GLY A 97 0.04 -14.56 17.12
CA GLY A 97 0.20 -15.67 16.17
C GLY A 97 -1.09 -16.05 15.43
N ASN A 98 -2.16 -15.26 15.48
CA ASN A 98 -3.44 -15.64 14.87
C ASN A 98 -3.55 -15.09 13.45
N LEU A 99 -4.24 -15.82 12.57
CA LEU A 99 -4.48 -15.36 11.20
C LEU A 99 -5.30 -14.07 11.21
N TYR A 100 -4.81 -13.06 10.51
CA TYR A 100 -5.31 -11.70 10.59
C TYR A 100 -5.62 -11.14 9.19
N LEU A 101 -6.76 -10.46 9.07
CA LEU A 101 -7.09 -9.64 7.92
C LEU A 101 -7.11 -8.18 8.38
N HIS A 102 -6.24 -7.35 7.80
CA HIS A 102 -6.20 -5.94 8.13
C HIS A 102 -7.36 -5.20 7.43
N ASN A 103 -8.40 -4.88 8.18
CA ASN A 103 -9.55 -4.10 7.72
C ASN A 103 -9.49 -2.71 8.36
N ALA A 104 -9.08 -1.72 7.59
CA ALA A 104 -8.67 -0.43 8.11
C ALA A 104 -9.28 0.76 7.38
N LEU A 105 -9.50 1.84 8.12
CA LEU A 105 -9.83 3.15 7.57
C LEU A 105 -8.56 3.98 7.36
N VAL A 106 -8.48 4.68 6.23
CA VAL A 106 -7.40 5.62 5.91
C VAL A 106 -7.77 7.00 6.46
N ALA A 107 -6.75 7.81 6.78
CA ALA A 107 -6.90 9.20 7.22
C ALA A 107 -7.75 9.40 8.48
N VAL A 108 -7.63 8.49 9.47
CA VAL A 108 -8.29 8.62 10.78
C VAL A 108 -7.67 9.80 11.53
N SER A 109 -8.27 10.96 11.36
CA SER A 109 -7.80 12.25 11.87
C SER A 109 -9.00 13.20 12.10
N MET A 110 -8.81 14.28 12.85
CA MET A 110 -9.88 15.21 13.22
C MET A 110 -10.31 16.14 12.09
N GLY A 111 -9.60 16.15 10.95
CA GLY A 111 -9.76 17.15 9.90
C GLY A 111 -9.30 18.55 10.35
N THR A 112 -9.18 19.47 9.40
CA THR A 112 -8.62 20.82 9.66
C THR A 112 -9.51 21.97 9.18
N SER A 113 -10.63 21.67 8.51
CA SER A 113 -11.60 22.70 8.11
C SER A 113 -12.31 23.30 9.32
N ASP A 114 -12.87 24.50 9.18
CA ASP A 114 -13.58 25.14 10.29
C ASP A 114 -14.81 24.35 10.74
N ARG A 115 -15.51 23.73 9.79
CA ARG A 115 -16.60 22.76 10.08
C ARG A 115 -16.10 21.59 10.93
N ASN A 116 -14.90 21.07 10.65
CA ASN A 116 -14.33 19.99 11.46
C ASN A 116 -14.00 20.46 12.88
N LYS A 117 -13.40 21.64 13.03
CA LYS A 117 -13.02 22.21 14.33
C LYS A 117 -14.25 22.48 15.20
N GLU A 118 -15.32 23.03 14.62
CA GLU A 118 -16.58 23.27 15.31
C GLU A 118 -17.21 21.96 15.79
N ALA A 119 -17.38 20.99 14.89
CA ALA A 119 -17.91 19.67 15.25
C ALA A 119 -17.02 18.96 16.29
N PHE A 120 -15.70 19.14 16.20
CA PHE A 120 -14.77 18.59 17.17
C PHE A 120 -15.01 19.14 18.57
N ALA A 121 -15.11 20.47 18.70
CA ALA A 121 -15.38 21.13 19.96
C ALA A 121 -16.71 20.69 20.58
N THR A 122 -17.77 20.55 19.78
CA THR A 122 -19.11 20.19 20.27
C THR A 122 -19.24 18.70 20.65
N VAL A 123 -18.67 17.79 19.85
CA VAL A 123 -18.92 16.33 20.00
C VAL A 123 -17.87 15.65 20.89
N PHE A 124 -16.63 16.13 20.85
CA PHE A 124 -15.49 15.46 21.47
C PHE A 124 -14.79 16.32 22.53
N GLY A 125 -14.59 17.60 22.25
CA GLY A 125 -13.93 18.57 23.13
C GLY A 125 -12.42 18.38 23.30
N THR A 126 -11.94 17.13 23.41
CA THR A 126 -10.53 16.77 23.57
C THR A 126 -10.09 15.69 22.58
N GLU A 127 -8.80 15.65 22.27
CA GLU A 127 -8.21 14.62 21.40
C GLU A 127 -8.39 13.22 21.97
N GLU A 128 -8.29 13.07 23.30
CA GLU A 128 -8.50 11.80 23.99
C GLU A 128 -9.94 11.29 23.81
N ASN A 129 -10.92 12.17 24.01
CA ASN A 129 -12.33 11.82 23.82
C ASN A 129 -12.63 11.47 22.36
N TRP A 130 -12.06 12.24 21.42
CA TRP A 130 -12.16 11.94 20.00
C TRP A 130 -11.58 10.57 19.68
N MET A 131 -10.37 10.27 20.16
CA MET A 131 -9.72 9.00 19.85
C MET A 131 -10.49 7.82 20.45
N ASN A 132 -10.91 7.92 21.71
CA ASN A 132 -11.64 6.86 22.39
C ASN A 132 -13.01 6.59 21.76
N LYS A 133 -13.77 7.63 21.41
CA LYS A 133 -15.07 7.46 20.72
C LYS A 133 -14.87 6.92 19.30
N THR A 134 -13.90 7.45 18.56
CA THR A 134 -13.62 7.03 17.17
C THR A 134 -13.14 5.59 17.11
N GLN A 135 -12.22 5.17 17.98
CA GLN A 135 -11.73 3.79 18.01
C GLN A 135 -12.85 2.80 18.36
N ARG A 136 -13.73 3.12 19.32
CA ARG A 136 -14.91 2.28 19.61
C ARG A 136 -15.82 2.17 18.40
N MET A 137 -16.18 3.30 17.80
CA MET A 137 -17.01 3.32 16.59
C MET A 137 -16.40 2.47 15.47
N MET A 138 -15.08 2.54 15.24
CA MET A 138 -14.39 1.72 14.26
C MET A 138 -14.52 0.22 14.57
N ILE A 139 -14.23 -0.18 15.81
CA ILE A 139 -14.30 -1.57 16.25
C ILE A 139 -15.73 -2.12 16.17
N ASP A 140 -16.72 -1.34 16.61
CA ASP A 140 -18.13 -1.71 16.59
C ASP A 140 -18.66 -1.87 15.15
N ASN A 141 -18.02 -1.21 14.16
CA ASN A 141 -18.30 -1.35 12.73
C ASN A 141 -17.36 -2.36 12.01
N GLY A 142 -16.60 -3.16 12.76
CA GLY A 142 -15.80 -4.27 12.21
C GLY A 142 -14.44 -3.88 11.64
N PHE A 143 -13.97 -2.64 11.86
CA PHE A 143 -12.59 -2.26 11.57
C PHE A 143 -11.66 -2.70 12.72
N ASN A 144 -10.48 -3.20 12.37
CA ASN A 144 -9.46 -3.62 13.33
C ASN A 144 -8.13 -2.87 13.14
N GLY A 145 -8.09 -1.88 12.24
CA GLY A 145 -6.93 -1.03 12.09
C GLY A 145 -7.18 0.32 11.46
N SER A 146 -6.09 1.04 11.27
CA SER A 146 -6.01 2.34 10.62
C SER A 146 -4.86 2.32 9.60
N GLY A 147 -5.14 2.89 8.43
CA GLY A 147 -4.22 2.99 7.31
C GLY A 147 -3.44 4.30 7.31
N ALA A 148 -2.87 4.63 6.14
CA ALA A 148 -2.07 5.83 5.94
C ALA A 148 -2.78 7.12 6.38
N TRP A 149 -1.98 8.14 6.71
CA TRP A 149 -2.42 9.48 7.13
C TRP A 149 -3.32 9.52 8.37
N SER A 150 -3.38 8.43 9.13
CA SER A 150 -4.05 8.40 10.43
C SER A 150 -3.16 9.03 11.51
N ASN A 151 -3.77 9.56 12.58
CA ASN A 151 -3.01 10.13 13.70
C ASN A 151 -2.39 9.01 14.57
N ALA A 152 -1.31 8.41 14.08
CA ALA A 152 -0.64 7.27 14.71
C ALA A 152 -0.21 7.55 16.16
N LYS A 153 0.28 8.76 16.46
CA LYS A 153 0.68 9.14 17.83
C LYS A 153 -0.48 9.11 18.80
N LEU A 154 -1.66 9.57 18.37
CA LEU A 154 -2.85 9.59 19.22
C LEU A 154 -3.46 8.18 19.33
N ILE A 155 -3.44 7.40 18.25
CA ILE A 155 -3.88 6.00 18.23
C ILE A 155 -3.04 5.15 19.18
N ALA A 156 -1.71 5.25 19.11
CA ALA A 156 -0.78 4.50 19.97
C ALA A 156 -0.97 4.83 21.46
N LYS A 157 -1.37 6.06 21.79
CA LYS A 157 -1.62 6.52 23.16
C LYS A 157 -3.03 6.18 23.67
N SER A 158 -3.94 5.68 22.82
CA SER A 158 -5.29 5.36 23.29
C SER A 158 -5.25 4.27 24.37
N PRO A 159 -5.97 4.45 25.50
CA PRO A 159 -6.13 3.40 26.51
C PRO A 159 -6.66 2.06 25.94
N LEU A 160 -7.41 2.10 24.83
CA LEU A 160 -7.95 0.92 24.18
C LEU A 160 -6.88 0.05 23.51
N GLN A 161 -5.68 0.57 23.22
CA GLN A 161 -4.57 -0.22 22.67
C GLN A 161 -4.15 -1.40 23.57
N LYS A 162 -4.46 -1.35 24.87
CA LYS A 162 -4.14 -2.44 25.80
C LYS A 162 -5.10 -3.62 25.70
N THR A 163 -6.38 -3.36 25.41
CA THR A 163 -7.47 -4.34 25.54
C THR A 163 -8.15 -4.70 24.22
N LYS A 164 -8.28 -3.73 23.30
CA LYS A 164 -8.84 -3.89 21.95
C LYS A 164 -8.08 -2.97 20.98
N PRO A 165 -6.79 -3.29 20.70
CA PRO A 165 -5.96 -2.48 19.83
C PRO A 165 -6.52 -2.32 18.43
N LEU A 166 -6.28 -1.14 17.86
CA LEU A 166 -6.30 -0.94 16.41
C LEU A 166 -4.87 -1.12 15.93
N ALA A 167 -4.68 -2.05 14.99
CA ALA A 167 -3.46 -2.08 14.20
C ALA A 167 -3.29 -0.72 13.50
N TYR A 168 -2.13 -0.09 13.55
CA TYR A 168 -1.93 1.20 12.88
C TYR A 168 -0.71 1.17 11.97
N THR A 169 -0.67 2.08 11.00
CA THR A 169 0.47 2.23 10.09
C THR A 169 1.03 3.64 10.16
N ILE A 170 2.32 3.80 9.85
CA ILE A 170 2.99 5.09 9.80
C ILE A 170 3.49 5.37 8.37
N ASN A 171 3.21 6.58 7.87
CA ASN A 171 3.84 7.12 6.67
C ASN A 171 5.21 7.70 7.02
N LEU A 172 6.24 7.33 6.26
CA LEU A 172 7.60 7.81 6.46
C LEU A 172 8.03 8.89 5.48
N ASP A 173 7.47 8.92 4.28
CA ASP A 173 7.72 9.95 3.27
C ASP A 173 9.22 10.18 2.96
N PHE A 174 10.01 9.09 2.84
CA PHE A 174 11.47 9.16 2.66
C PHE A 174 11.89 10.01 1.46
N MET A 175 11.35 9.70 0.27
CA MET A 175 11.73 10.41 -0.96
C MET A 175 11.11 11.81 -1.01
N SER A 176 9.93 12.00 -0.43
CA SER A 176 9.32 13.33 -0.34
C SER A 176 10.11 14.26 0.59
N ALA A 177 10.48 13.77 1.78
CA ALA A 177 11.29 14.52 2.75
C ALA A 177 12.71 14.78 2.23
N TYR A 178 13.30 13.83 1.51
CA TYR A 178 14.56 14.07 0.82
C TYR A 178 14.41 15.12 -0.29
N GLY A 179 13.32 15.08 -1.04
CA GLY A 179 13.00 16.07 -2.06
C GLY A 179 12.89 17.50 -1.51
N ASP A 180 12.35 17.66 -0.29
CA ASP A 180 12.31 18.95 0.41
C ASP A 180 13.71 19.42 0.83
N LYS A 181 14.54 18.51 1.35
CA LYS A 181 15.93 18.82 1.72
C LYS A 181 16.79 19.20 0.51
N ARG A 182 16.68 18.43 -0.58
CA ARG A 182 17.47 18.61 -1.80
C ARG A 182 17.02 19.83 -2.61
N GLY A 183 15.72 20.12 -2.57
CA GLY A 183 15.08 21.15 -3.40
C GLY A 183 14.75 20.69 -4.82
N GLY A 184 14.02 21.54 -5.55
CA GLY A 184 13.56 21.27 -6.91
C GLY A 184 12.27 20.44 -7.02
N THR A 185 11.60 20.19 -5.90
CA THR A 185 10.28 19.54 -5.84
C THR A 185 9.21 20.53 -5.40
N TYR A 186 7.95 20.19 -5.67
CA TYR A 186 6.79 20.92 -5.17
C TYR A 186 5.66 19.95 -4.81
N GLN A 187 4.77 20.36 -3.91
CA GLN A 187 3.68 19.51 -3.45
C GLN A 187 2.64 19.30 -4.56
N VAL A 188 2.23 18.05 -4.78
CA VAL A 188 1.05 17.67 -5.56
C VAL A 188 0.14 16.76 -4.71
N PRO A 189 -1.11 16.47 -5.12
CA PRO A 189 -1.95 15.53 -4.38
C PRO A 189 -1.26 14.17 -4.23
N GLY A 190 -1.22 13.66 -3.00
CA GLY A 190 -0.66 12.34 -2.67
C GLY A 190 0.87 12.28 -2.52
N HIS A 191 1.65 13.12 -3.21
CA HIS A 191 3.13 13.04 -3.20
C HIS A 191 3.81 14.35 -3.65
N LYS A 192 5.14 14.34 -3.84
CA LYS A 192 5.89 15.47 -4.43
C LYS A 192 6.01 15.30 -5.94
N ALA A 193 5.88 16.39 -6.69
CA ALA A 193 6.32 16.41 -8.08
C ALA A 193 7.84 16.53 -8.14
N TYR A 194 8.45 15.81 -9.08
CA TYR A 194 9.88 15.80 -9.31
C TYR A 194 10.20 16.31 -10.73
N PRO A 195 11.36 16.94 -10.97
CA PRO A 195 11.80 17.30 -12.31
C PRO A 195 11.70 16.08 -13.24
N ASN A 196 11.03 16.25 -14.38
CA ASN A 196 10.76 15.20 -15.37
C ASN A 196 10.16 13.90 -14.81
N ASN A 197 9.45 13.96 -13.68
CA ASN A 197 8.87 12.79 -13.00
C ASN A 197 9.92 11.70 -12.66
N VAL A 198 11.14 12.11 -12.27
CA VAL A 198 12.18 11.19 -11.80
C VAL A 198 12.66 11.55 -10.40
N ILE A 199 12.66 10.55 -9.51
CA ILE A 199 13.04 10.69 -8.10
C ILE A 199 14.56 10.89 -7.94
N PHE A 200 15.01 11.28 -6.76
CA PHE A 200 16.45 11.57 -6.52
C PHE A 200 17.24 10.37 -5.99
N VAL A 201 16.89 9.15 -6.42
CA VAL A 201 17.47 7.92 -5.88
C VAL A 201 18.97 7.75 -6.19
N PHE A 202 19.46 8.42 -7.24
CA PHE A 202 20.86 8.37 -7.63
C PHE A 202 21.73 9.39 -6.91
N ASP A 203 21.13 10.32 -6.16
CA ASP A 203 21.87 11.30 -5.39
C ASP A 203 22.66 10.60 -4.26
N PRO A 204 24.00 10.75 -4.18
CA PRO A 204 24.82 10.07 -3.17
C PRO A 204 24.41 10.42 -1.74
N ALA A 205 23.81 11.59 -1.50
CA ALA A 205 23.35 11.98 -0.17
C ALA A 205 22.03 11.31 0.26
N PHE A 206 21.33 10.62 -0.64
CA PHE A 206 20.04 9.98 -0.33
C PHE A 206 20.18 8.83 0.66
N GLU A 207 21.18 7.96 0.51
CA GLU A 207 21.36 6.80 1.40
C GLU A 207 21.67 7.23 2.84
N GLU A 208 22.60 8.17 3.00
CA GLU A 208 22.93 8.75 4.31
C GLU A 208 21.71 9.47 4.91
N PHE A 209 20.94 10.20 4.10
CA PHE A 209 19.69 10.80 4.55
C PHE A 209 18.72 9.73 5.08
N CYS A 210 18.48 8.65 4.33
CA CYS A 210 17.60 7.57 4.76
C CYS A 210 18.04 6.96 6.10
N ASP A 211 19.34 6.71 6.29
CA ASP A 211 19.88 6.20 7.55
C ASP A 211 19.56 7.13 8.73
N GLN A 212 19.89 8.42 8.61
CA GLN A 212 19.63 9.39 9.67
C GLN A 212 18.13 9.58 9.92
N TYR A 213 17.34 9.64 8.86
CA TYR A 213 15.90 9.87 8.92
C TYR A 213 15.18 8.68 9.58
N ALA A 214 15.64 7.45 9.35
CA ALA A 214 15.07 6.23 9.95
C ALA A 214 15.33 6.08 11.47
N LYS A 215 16.20 6.89 12.09
CA LYS A 215 16.40 6.85 13.55
C LYS A 215 15.12 7.11 14.34
N ARG A 216 14.16 7.87 13.79
CA ARG A 216 12.87 8.12 14.44
C ARG A 216 12.01 6.87 14.64
N LEU A 217 12.33 5.76 13.94
CA LEU A 217 11.60 4.51 14.10
C LEU A 217 11.82 3.91 15.49
N LEU A 218 12.90 4.29 16.18
CA LEU A 218 13.16 3.90 17.57
C LEU A 218 12.02 4.28 18.52
N ASP A 219 11.22 5.31 18.20
CA ASP A 219 10.07 5.74 19.00
C ASP A 219 8.93 4.70 19.03
N ASN A 220 8.85 3.81 18.04
CA ASN A 220 7.75 2.85 17.88
C ASN A 220 8.21 1.39 17.75
N LYS A 221 9.54 1.12 17.72
CA LYS A 221 10.10 -0.19 17.36
C LYS A 221 9.66 -1.37 18.23
N ASP A 222 9.16 -1.09 19.43
CA ASP A 222 8.72 -2.09 20.40
C ASP A 222 7.18 -2.11 20.59
N ASP A 223 6.40 -1.28 19.88
CA ASP A 223 4.95 -1.29 20.00
C ASP A 223 4.34 -2.43 19.17
N PRO A 224 3.81 -3.51 19.79
CA PRO A 224 3.25 -4.64 19.05
C PRO A 224 1.99 -4.29 18.25
N ASN A 225 1.37 -3.13 18.49
CA ASN A 225 0.17 -2.69 17.78
C ASN A 225 0.48 -2.00 16.45
N LEU A 226 1.75 -1.64 16.20
CA LEU A 226 2.16 -1.10 14.91
C LEU A 226 2.15 -2.22 13.86
N PHE A 227 1.35 -2.06 12.80
CA PHE A 227 1.25 -3.00 11.70
C PHE A 227 2.46 -2.92 10.78
N GLY A 228 2.95 -1.71 10.52
CA GLY A 228 4.12 -1.48 9.67
C GLY A 228 4.21 -0.07 9.09
N TYR A 229 5.18 0.11 8.21
CA TYR A 229 5.54 1.41 7.63
C TYR A 229 5.30 1.45 6.13
N PHE A 230 4.70 2.55 5.66
CA PHE A 230 4.77 2.96 4.25
C PHE A 230 5.95 3.91 4.08
N SER A 231 6.81 3.65 3.10
CA SER A 231 7.99 4.51 2.88
C SER A 231 7.65 5.83 2.21
N ASP A 232 6.68 5.83 1.29
CA ASP A 232 6.20 6.98 0.52
C ASP A 232 4.79 6.65 -0.01
N ASN A 233 4.21 7.52 -0.84
CA ASN A 233 2.93 7.32 -1.52
C ASN A 233 3.05 7.68 -3.00
N GLU A 234 2.50 6.86 -3.90
CA GLU A 234 2.28 7.17 -5.33
C GLU A 234 3.47 7.80 -6.08
N MET A 235 4.70 7.42 -5.71
CA MET A 235 5.90 7.94 -6.35
C MET A 235 5.89 7.68 -7.86
N PRO A 236 6.52 8.55 -8.68
CA PRO A 236 6.51 8.42 -10.13
C PRO A 236 7.49 7.36 -10.65
N LEU A 237 7.42 6.14 -10.13
CA LEU A 237 8.15 4.98 -10.63
C LEU A 237 7.42 4.43 -11.85
N GLY A 238 8.04 4.51 -13.03
CA GLY A 238 7.36 4.10 -14.25
C GLY A 238 8.26 4.00 -15.48
N ILE A 239 7.66 3.49 -16.57
CA ILE A 239 8.37 3.17 -17.81
C ILE A 239 9.09 4.39 -18.42
N LYS A 240 8.66 5.62 -18.12
CA LYS A 240 9.30 6.85 -18.63
C LYS A 240 10.43 7.38 -17.76
N ASN A 241 10.84 6.68 -16.69
CA ASN A 241 11.95 7.17 -15.86
C ASN A 241 13.26 7.29 -16.66
N LEU A 242 13.60 6.33 -17.52
CA LEU A 242 14.82 6.43 -18.33
C LEU A 242 14.82 7.69 -19.20
N ASP A 243 13.73 7.92 -19.95
CA ASP A 243 13.53 9.13 -20.75
C ASP A 243 13.63 10.39 -19.88
N GLY A 244 12.99 10.39 -18.72
CA GLY A 244 12.96 11.53 -17.80
C GLY A 244 14.35 11.92 -17.26
N TYR A 245 15.17 10.94 -16.87
CA TYR A 245 16.54 11.20 -16.41
C TYR A 245 17.43 11.69 -17.56
N LEU A 246 17.34 11.09 -18.75
CA LEU A 246 18.14 11.50 -19.92
C LEU A 246 17.80 12.89 -20.44
N THR A 247 16.65 13.44 -20.06
CA THR A 247 16.17 14.78 -20.47
C THR A 247 16.27 15.82 -19.35
N LEU A 248 16.93 15.52 -18.24
CA LEU A 248 17.22 16.51 -17.20
C LEU A 248 18.10 17.63 -17.78
N LYS A 249 17.72 18.88 -17.50
CA LYS A 249 18.48 20.06 -17.96
C LYS A 249 19.88 20.15 -17.35
N ASN A 250 20.02 19.72 -16.09
CA ASN A 250 21.30 19.67 -15.41
C ASN A 250 22.01 18.36 -15.75
N LEU A 251 22.97 18.40 -16.66
CA LEU A 251 23.75 17.22 -17.08
C LEU A 251 24.73 16.74 -16.00
N ASN A 252 24.94 17.53 -14.94
CA ASN A 252 25.70 17.11 -13.75
C ASN A 252 24.79 16.47 -12.68
N ASP A 253 23.48 16.37 -12.93
CA ASP A 253 22.58 15.69 -11.99
C ASP A 253 22.95 14.20 -11.89
N PRO A 254 23.10 13.64 -10.67
CA PRO A 254 23.44 12.23 -10.49
C PRO A 254 22.49 11.26 -11.22
N GLY A 255 21.22 11.64 -11.36
CA GLY A 255 20.24 10.86 -12.11
C GLY A 255 20.49 10.85 -13.62
N TYR A 256 20.84 12.01 -14.20
CA TYR A 256 21.25 12.08 -15.61
C TYR A 256 22.50 11.24 -15.85
N ILE A 257 23.53 11.42 -15.01
CA ILE A 257 24.81 10.72 -15.13
C ILE A 257 24.58 9.19 -15.07
N ALA A 258 23.76 8.73 -14.12
CA ALA A 258 23.44 7.31 -13.99
C ALA A 258 22.71 6.75 -15.22
N ALA A 259 21.71 7.47 -15.73
CA ALA A 259 20.97 7.05 -16.92
C ALA A 259 21.83 7.06 -18.20
N LYS A 260 22.65 8.11 -18.37
CA LYS A 260 23.57 8.23 -19.52
C LYS A 260 24.60 7.13 -19.53
N LYS A 261 25.25 6.88 -18.37
CA LYS A 261 26.18 5.77 -18.20
C LYS A 261 25.52 4.43 -18.54
N TRP A 262 24.29 4.20 -18.06
CA TRP A 262 23.58 2.95 -18.29
C TRP A 262 23.31 2.65 -19.77
N ILE A 263 22.93 3.66 -20.57
CA ILE A 263 22.73 3.49 -22.02
C ILE A 263 24.05 3.35 -22.77
N ASP A 264 25.08 4.10 -22.37
CA ASP A 264 26.40 4.11 -23.04
C ASP A 264 27.10 2.76 -22.91
N GLU A 265 27.11 2.18 -21.71
CA GLU A 265 27.67 0.85 -21.44
C GLU A 265 26.97 -0.28 -22.22
N ARG A 266 25.77 0.00 -22.75
CA ARG A 266 24.96 -0.95 -23.53
C ARG A 266 24.91 -0.62 -25.01
N GLY A 267 25.61 0.42 -25.47
CA GLY A 267 25.56 0.88 -26.85
C GLY A 267 24.16 1.31 -27.31
N ILE A 268 23.32 1.79 -26.40
CA ILE A 268 21.94 2.22 -26.70
C ILE A 268 21.94 3.71 -27.01
N ALA A 269 21.46 4.08 -28.20
CA ALA A 269 21.29 5.49 -28.56
C ALA A 269 20.06 6.10 -27.85
N ALA A 270 20.19 7.31 -27.30
CA ALA A 270 19.16 7.96 -26.50
C ALA A 270 17.86 8.27 -27.29
N ASP A 271 17.94 8.38 -28.61
CA ASP A 271 16.82 8.57 -29.54
C ASP A 271 16.15 7.24 -29.97
N LYS A 272 16.72 6.09 -29.58
CA LYS A 272 16.27 4.74 -29.98
C LYS A 272 15.91 3.85 -28.78
N LEU A 273 15.40 4.44 -27.69
CA LEU A 273 14.99 3.69 -26.50
C LEU A 273 13.77 2.81 -26.76
N THR A 274 13.88 1.51 -26.45
CA THR A 274 12.77 0.55 -26.48
C THR A 274 12.06 0.46 -25.12
N ASN A 275 10.87 -0.15 -25.10
CA ASN A 275 10.19 -0.44 -23.83
C ASN A 275 10.97 -1.44 -22.96
N ALA A 276 11.68 -2.40 -23.58
CA ALA A 276 12.56 -3.30 -22.84
C ALA A 276 13.69 -2.53 -22.13
N ASN A 277 14.29 -1.53 -22.77
CA ASN A 277 15.31 -0.69 -22.13
C ASN A 277 14.73 0.09 -20.95
N ARG A 278 13.54 0.68 -21.14
CA ARG A 278 12.82 1.44 -20.13
C ARG A 278 12.47 0.61 -18.89
N LEU A 279 11.92 -0.59 -19.09
CA LEU A 279 11.56 -1.50 -18.00
C LEU A 279 12.80 -2.04 -17.27
N ALA A 280 13.87 -2.36 -18.01
CA ALA A 280 15.15 -2.74 -17.41
C ALA A 280 15.74 -1.61 -16.55
N PHE A 281 15.67 -0.36 -17.00
CA PHE A 281 16.13 0.78 -16.21
C PHE A 281 15.21 1.09 -15.03
N LEU A 282 13.89 0.89 -15.16
CA LEU A 282 12.95 0.97 -14.04
C LEU A 282 13.35 0.01 -12.91
N SER A 283 13.80 -1.21 -13.23
CA SER A 283 14.34 -2.14 -12.23
C SER A 283 15.54 -1.55 -11.49
N VAL A 284 16.44 -0.84 -12.18
CA VAL A 284 17.61 -0.18 -11.56
C VAL A 284 17.18 0.90 -10.57
N VAL A 285 16.23 1.74 -10.97
CA VAL A 285 15.68 2.81 -10.12
C VAL A 285 14.99 2.22 -8.89
N ALA A 286 14.11 1.23 -9.12
CA ALA A 286 13.33 0.59 -8.07
C ALA A 286 14.20 -0.20 -7.09
N ASP A 287 15.12 -1.06 -7.59
CA ASP A 287 16.03 -1.82 -6.73
C ASP A 287 16.84 -0.87 -5.84
N LYS A 288 17.41 0.21 -6.39
CA LYS A 288 18.20 1.17 -5.61
C LYS A 288 17.37 1.85 -4.52
N TYR A 289 16.15 2.28 -4.83
CA TYR A 289 15.27 2.91 -3.85
C TYR A 289 14.90 1.94 -2.73
N PHE A 290 14.36 0.77 -3.11
CA PHE A 290 13.86 -0.19 -2.14
C PHE A 290 14.99 -0.79 -1.29
N SER A 291 16.19 -0.99 -1.86
CA SER A 291 17.35 -1.46 -1.09
C SER A 291 17.80 -0.45 -0.03
N ILE A 292 17.90 0.83 -0.38
CA ILE A 292 18.32 1.90 0.54
C ILE A 292 17.31 2.04 1.67
N VAL A 293 16.02 2.13 1.32
CA VAL A 293 14.95 2.35 2.29
C VAL A 293 14.77 1.12 3.20
N SER A 294 14.77 -0.09 2.65
CA SER A 294 14.66 -1.32 3.45
C SER A 294 15.83 -1.47 4.42
N LYS A 295 17.06 -1.22 3.96
CA LYS A 295 18.26 -1.22 4.82
C LYS A 295 18.11 -0.22 5.97
N ALA A 296 17.66 1.00 5.69
CA ALA A 296 17.48 2.03 6.73
C ALA A 296 16.39 1.64 7.73
N ILE A 297 15.21 1.19 7.25
CA ILE A 297 14.12 0.75 8.13
C ILE A 297 14.58 -0.41 9.02
N LYS A 298 15.10 -1.50 8.43
CA LYS A 298 15.46 -2.72 9.17
C LYS A 298 16.64 -2.54 10.12
N LYS A 299 17.50 -1.53 9.91
CA LYS A 299 18.56 -1.17 10.85
C LYS A 299 18.02 -0.65 12.19
N TYR A 300 16.96 0.16 12.17
CA TYR A 300 16.42 0.80 13.38
C TYR A 300 15.14 0.14 13.90
N ASP A 301 14.42 -0.59 13.06
CA ASP A 301 13.23 -1.35 13.42
C ASP A 301 13.18 -2.67 12.61
N PRO A 302 13.81 -3.75 13.11
CA PRO A 302 13.82 -5.04 12.42
C PRO A 302 12.50 -5.81 12.55
N ASN A 303 11.63 -5.42 13.50
CA ASN A 303 10.44 -6.17 13.87
C ASN A 303 9.25 -5.84 12.98
N HIS A 304 9.02 -4.56 12.70
CA HIS A 304 7.85 -4.11 11.95
C HIS A 304 7.99 -4.29 10.44
N MET A 305 6.83 -4.49 9.79
CA MET A 305 6.77 -4.73 8.35
C MET A 305 7.10 -3.47 7.55
N TYR A 306 7.90 -3.64 6.51
CA TYR A 306 8.01 -2.65 5.44
C TYR A 306 6.95 -2.95 4.36
N LEU A 307 5.99 -2.04 4.20
CA LEU A 307 4.78 -2.20 3.37
C LEU A 307 4.91 -1.56 1.98
N GLY A 308 6.11 -1.08 1.60
CA GLY A 308 6.37 -0.41 0.33
C GLY A 308 5.89 1.04 0.27
N CYS A 309 5.69 1.56 -0.94
CA CYS A 309 5.44 2.99 -1.22
C CYS A 309 4.10 3.28 -1.91
N ARG A 310 3.09 2.41 -1.69
CA ARG A 310 1.70 2.59 -2.14
C ARG A 310 1.60 2.89 -3.64
N PHE A 311 1.87 1.86 -4.45
CA PHE A 311 1.76 1.94 -5.90
C PHE A 311 0.36 2.35 -6.33
N HIS A 312 0.20 2.85 -7.55
CA HIS A 312 -1.09 3.26 -8.09
C HIS A 312 -1.14 3.15 -9.61
N GLY A 313 -2.37 3.06 -10.14
CA GLY A 313 -2.64 3.12 -11.57
C GLY A 313 -1.81 2.11 -12.37
N VAL A 314 -1.11 2.59 -13.39
CA VAL A 314 -0.33 1.76 -14.33
C VAL A 314 0.80 0.97 -13.66
N GLN A 315 1.21 1.33 -12.43
CA GLN A 315 2.21 0.58 -11.68
C GLN A 315 1.75 -0.84 -11.35
N GLY A 316 0.45 -1.09 -11.37
CA GLY A 316 -0.12 -2.43 -11.25
C GLY A 316 0.31 -3.38 -12.37
N ASP A 317 0.69 -2.86 -13.54
CA ASP A 317 1.01 -3.67 -14.72
C ASP A 317 2.52 -3.77 -15.01
N LEU A 318 3.37 -3.26 -14.10
CA LEU A 318 4.83 -3.21 -14.28
C LEU A 318 5.54 -4.33 -13.51
N ALA A 319 5.68 -5.51 -14.12
CA ALA A 319 6.27 -6.69 -13.48
C ALA A 319 7.64 -6.40 -12.83
N GLU A 320 8.50 -5.66 -13.50
CA GLU A 320 9.82 -5.25 -13.06
C GLU A 320 9.78 -4.47 -11.74
N LEU A 321 8.79 -3.59 -11.58
CA LEU A 321 8.61 -2.80 -10.37
C LEU A 321 8.19 -3.69 -9.19
N TRP A 322 7.26 -4.63 -9.42
CA TRP A 322 6.81 -5.60 -8.41
C TRP A 322 7.91 -6.58 -8.01
N GLN A 323 8.71 -7.05 -8.97
CA GLN A 323 9.88 -7.89 -8.72
C GLN A 323 10.91 -7.16 -7.86
N SER A 324 11.24 -5.91 -8.20
CA SER A 324 12.15 -5.08 -7.41
C SER A 324 11.64 -4.87 -5.98
N ALA A 325 10.39 -4.42 -5.82
CA ALA A 325 9.81 -4.22 -4.48
C ALA A 325 9.82 -5.51 -3.65
N GLY A 326 9.46 -6.65 -4.26
CA GLY A 326 9.37 -7.95 -3.60
C GLY A 326 10.68 -8.46 -2.99
N LYS A 327 11.84 -7.99 -3.46
CA LYS A 327 13.15 -8.31 -2.87
C LYS A 327 13.34 -7.71 -1.48
N TYR A 328 12.66 -6.60 -1.17
CA TYR A 328 13.02 -5.74 -0.03
C TYR A 328 11.86 -5.49 0.94
N THR A 329 10.61 -5.70 0.53
CA THR A 329 9.43 -5.48 1.37
C THR A 329 8.92 -6.77 2.01
N ASP A 330 8.18 -6.62 3.11
CA ASP A 330 7.44 -7.73 3.73
C ASP A 330 6.10 -7.94 3.02
N ALA A 331 5.46 -6.83 2.60
CA ALA A 331 4.27 -6.80 1.76
C ALA A 331 4.30 -5.57 0.85
N ILE A 332 3.53 -5.58 -0.23
CA ILE A 332 3.48 -4.47 -1.19
C ILE A 332 2.12 -3.77 -1.16
N SER A 333 2.11 -2.45 -1.05
CA SER A 333 0.89 -1.63 -1.00
C SER A 333 0.49 -1.12 -2.39
N MET A 334 -0.83 -1.12 -2.65
CA MET A 334 -1.44 -0.65 -3.89
C MET A 334 -2.70 0.16 -3.59
N ASN A 335 -2.73 1.41 -4.04
CA ASN A 335 -3.91 2.24 -4.15
C ASN A 335 -4.67 1.82 -5.43
N TYR A 336 -5.87 1.27 -5.27
CA TYR A 336 -6.59 0.61 -6.37
C TYR A 336 -7.91 1.30 -6.67
N TYR A 337 -7.82 2.28 -7.57
CA TYR A 337 -8.95 3.07 -8.05
C TYR A 337 -9.33 2.71 -9.50
N ASN A 338 -10.42 3.29 -9.99
CA ASN A 338 -10.90 3.15 -11.39
C ASN A 338 -11.29 1.73 -11.83
N ALA A 339 -11.42 0.80 -10.89
CA ALA A 339 -11.95 -0.54 -11.09
C ALA A 339 -13.24 -0.71 -10.25
N TRP A 340 -14.34 -1.15 -10.89
CA TRP A 340 -15.57 -1.47 -10.16
C TRP A 340 -15.48 -2.82 -9.45
N THR A 341 -14.82 -3.79 -10.08
CA THR A 341 -14.58 -5.12 -9.53
C THR A 341 -13.07 -5.38 -9.57
N PRO A 342 -12.47 -5.90 -8.48
CA PRO A 342 -11.08 -6.34 -8.48
C PRO A 342 -10.76 -7.32 -9.63
N ASP A 343 -9.68 -7.07 -10.36
CA ASP A 343 -9.19 -7.99 -11.38
C ASP A 343 -8.36 -9.10 -10.74
N GLN A 344 -8.94 -10.30 -10.62
CA GLN A 344 -8.29 -11.46 -10.00
C GLN A 344 -7.02 -11.89 -10.75
N ALA A 345 -7.01 -11.81 -12.09
CA ALA A 345 -5.86 -12.22 -12.89
C ALA A 345 -4.69 -11.25 -12.70
N LEU A 346 -4.97 -9.94 -12.65
CA LEU A 346 -3.97 -8.93 -12.31
C LEU A 346 -3.44 -9.11 -10.89
N MET A 347 -4.31 -9.31 -9.90
CA MET A 347 -3.89 -9.50 -8.50
C MET A 347 -3.06 -10.78 -8.30
N ALA A 348 -3.36 -11.85 -9.05
CA ALA A 348 -2.53 -13.06 -9.05
C ALA A 348 -1.12 -12.79 -9.57
N LYS A 349 -0.98 -11.97 -10.63
CA LYS A 349 0.34 -11.55 -11.15
C LYS A 349 1.17 -10.83 -10.11
N TRP A 350 0.59 -9.94 -9.31
CA TRP A 350 1.32 -9.20 -8.26
C TRP A 350 2.04 -10.11 -7.27
N THR A 351 1.35 -11.15 -6.79
CA THR A 351 1.95 -12.13 -5.88
C THR A 351 2.99 -12.98 -6.61
N ALA A 352 2.70 -13.39 -7.85
CA ALA A 352 3.61 -14.20 -8.66
C ALA A 352 4.92 -13.46 -9.01
N TRP A 353 4.85 -12.18 -9.33
CA TRP A 353 6.02 -11.36 -9.67
C TRP A 353 6.87 -11.01 -8.46
N SER A 354 6.24 -10.64 -7.35
CA SER A 354 6.95 -10.16 -6.16
C SER A 354 7.39 -11.27 -5.20
N GLY A 355 6.69 -12.42 -5.21
CA GLY A 355 6.84 -13.44 -4.18
C GLY A 355 6.34 -12.99 -2.80
N LYS A 356 5.58 -11.88 -2.73
CA LYS A 356 5.10 -11.26 -1.50
C LYS A 356 3.57 -11.09 -1.52
N PRO A 357 2.91 -11.01 -0.35
CA PRO A 357 1.54 -10.56 -0.29
C PRO A 357 1.43 -9.07 -0.64
N PHE A 358 0.21 -8.65 -0.99
CA PHE A 358 -0.12 -7.25 -1.22
C PHE A 358 -1.26 -6.78 -0.32
N LEU A 359 -1.35 -5.45 -0.16
CA LEU A 359 -2.46 -4.77 0.51
C LEU A 359 -3.07 -3.75 -0.42
N ILE A 360 -4.40 -3.73 -0.51
CA ILE A 360 -5.12 -2.61 -1.09
C ILE A 360 -5.21 -1.53 -0.03
N THR A 361 -4.53 -0.42 -0.27
CA THR A 361 -4.32 0.62 0.74
C THR A 361 -5.20 1.84 0.58
N GLU A 362 -5.94 1.92 -0.52
CA GLU A 362 -6.90 2.96 -0.84
C GLU A 362 -7.86 2.43 -1.91
N TRP A 363 -9.15 2.63 -1.67
CA TRP A 363 -10.24 2.50 -2.62
C TRP A 363 -11.46 3.17 -1.99
N TYR A 364 -12.34 3.77 -2.79
CA TYR A 364 -13.65 4.26 -2.34
C TYR A 364 -14.56 4.51 -3.54
N VAL A 365 -15.83 4.75 -3.24
CA VAL A 365 -16.83 5.29 -4.18
C VAL A 365 -17.47 6.53 -3.58
N LYS A 366 -17.96 7.44 -4.42
CA LYS A 366 -18.73 8.62 -4.01
C LYS A 366 -20.13 8.49 -4.58
N ALA A 367 -21.14 8.79 -3.78
CA ALA A 367 -22.49 9.00 -4.27
C ALA A 367 -22.61 10.45 -4.74
N ASP A 368 -23.34 10.64 -5.84
CA ASP A 368 -23.72 11.95 -6.37
C ASP A 368 -24.78 12.63 -5.51
#